data_AF-A0A178WI33-F1
#
_entry.id   AF-A0A178WI33-F1
#
_cell.length_a   1.000
_cell.length_b   1.000
_cell.length_c   1.000
_cell.angle_alpha   90.00
_cell.angle_beta   90.00
_cell.angle_gamma   90.00
#
_symmetry.space_group_name_H-M   'P 1'
#
loop_
_entity.id
_entity.type
_entity.pdbx_description
1 polymer ?
#
loop_
_entity_poly.entity_id
_entity_poly.type
_entity_poly.pdbx_seq_one_letter_code
_entity_poly.pdbx_strand_id
1 'polypeptide(L)'
;MCEVLGGGLRAEEITELWLEYENNASLEANIVKDFDKVEMILQALEYEAEHGKVLDEFFISTAGKFQTEIGKSWAAEINARRKSQLTNRQR
;
A
#
# COMPACT_ATOMS: atom_id res chain seq x y z
N MET A 1 6.07 -22.88 6.44
CA MET A 1 6.38 -22.22 5.15
C MET A 1 7.12 -23.18 4.22
N CYS A 2 8.25 -23.78 4.61
CA CYS A 2 8.96 -24.78 3.78
C CYS A 2 8.14 -26.02 3.39
N GLU A 3 7.24 -26.52 4.25
CA GLU A 3 6.34 -27.64 3.90
C GLU A 3 5.30 -27.26 2.84
N VAL A 4 4.84 -26.01 2.82
CA VAL A 4 3.87 -25.48 1.83
C VAL A 4 4.55 -25.23 0.49
N LEU A 5 5.83 -24.86 0.52
CA LEU A 5 6.61 -24.51 -0.68
C LEU A 5 7.36 -25.71 -1.29
N GLY A 6 7.21 -26.92 -0.74
CA GLY A 6 7.79 -28.15 -1.28
C GLY A 6 9.29 -28.35 -1.02
N GLY A 7 9.90 -27.53 -0.17
CA GLY A 7 11.33 -27.60 0.18
C GLY A 7 12.31 -27.24 -0.96
N GLY A 8 13.61 -27.35 -0.68
CA GLY A 8 14.70 -27.06 -1.61
C GLY A 8 15.07 -25.57 -1.73
N LEU A 9 16.04 -25.27 -2.60
CA LEU A 9 16.66 -23.95 -2.75
C LEU A 9 15.65 -22.81 -2.98
N ARG A 10 14.54 -23.07 -3.69
CA ARG A 10 13.50 -22.07 -3.95
C ARG A 10 12.66 -21.75 -2.70
N ALA A 11 12.43 -22.73 -1.83
CA ALA A 11 11.71 -22.51 -0.59
C ALA A 11 12.55 -21.68 0.40
N GLU A 12 13.87 -21.88 0.39
CA GLU A 12 14.83 -21.06 1.15
C GLU A 12 14.84 -19.62 0.65
N GLU A 13 14.98 -19.40 -0.67
CA GLU A 13 14.93 -18.06 -1.29
C GLU A 13 13.64 -17.29 -0.95
N ILE A 14 12.47 -17.94 -1.07
CA ILE A 14 11.18 -17.30 -0.72
C ILE A 14 11.12 -16.96 0.77
N THR A 15 11.67 -17.82 1.63
CA THR A 15 11.70 -17.56 3.08
C THR A 15 12.59 -16.36 3.40
N GLU A 16 13.76 -16.27 2.76
CA GLU A 16 14.67 -15.13 2.90
C GLU A 16 14.02 -13.82 2.43
N LEU A 17 13.36 -13.82 1.26
CA LEU A 17 12.64 -12.65 0.75
C LEU A 17 11.49 -12.22 1.68
N TRP A 18 10.75 -13.18 2.24
CA TRP A 18 9.70 -12.89 3.21
C TRP A 18 10.26 -12.26 4.48
N LEU A 19 11.38 -12.80 5.01
CA LEU A 19 12.06 -12.25 6.17
C LEU A 19 12.63 -10.86 5.91
N GLU A 20 13.18 -10.62 4.71
CA GLU A 20 13.68 -9.31 4.28
C GLU A 20 12.55 -8.27 4.28
N TYR A 21 11.41 -8.63 3.69
CA TYR A 21 10.20 -7.81 3.68
C TYR A 21 9.73 -7.51 5.11
N GLU A 22 9.46 -8.54 5.91
CA GLU A 22 8.96 -8.38 7.29
C GLU A 22 9.87 -7.47 8.13
N ASN A 23 11.18 -7.65 8.03
CA ASN A 23 12.16 -6.89 8.81
C ASN A 23 12.45 -5.47 8.32
N ASN A 24 11.90 -5.03 7.18
CA ASN A 24 12.25 -3.73 6.57
C ASN A 24 13.76 -3.63 6.26
N ALA A 25 14.38 -4.75 5.88
CA ALA A 25 15.84 -4.88 5.89
C ALA A 25 16.53 -4.22 4.67
N SER A 26 15.77 -3.92 3.61
CA SER A 26 16.28 -3.35 2.36
C SER A 26 15.45 -2.15 1.89
N LEU A 27 16.00 -1.41 0.93
CA LEU A 27 15.27 -0.32 0.28
C LEU A 27 14.07 -0.88 -0.49
N GLU A 28 14.25 -2.03 -1.15
CA GLU A 28 13.24 -2.78 -1.87
C GLU A 28 12.09 -3.17 -0.95
N ALA A 29 12.37 -3.74 0.23
CA ALA A 29 11.36 -4.07 1.23
C ALA A 29 10.55 -2.83 1.66
N ASN A 30 11.22 -1.69 1.87
CA ASN A 30 10.57 -0.44 2.26
C ASN A 30 9.69 0.13 1.13
N ILE A 31 10.16 0.07 -0.11
CA ILE A 31 9.37 0.45 -1.29
C ILE A 31 8.14 -0.44 -1.43
N VAL A 32 8.30 -1.76 -1.33
CA VAL A 32 7.19 -2.72 -1.46
C VAL A 32 6.16 -2.50 -0.35
N LYS A 33 6.59 -2.22 0.89
CA LYS A 33 5.67 -1.87 1.99
C LYS A 33 4.94 -0.56 1.80
N ASP A 34 5.56 0.41 1.15
CA ASP A 34 4.86 1.65 0.79
C ASP A 34 3.86 1.39 -0.33
N PHE A 35 4.22 0.59 -1.34
CA PHE A 35 3.34 0.23 -2.44
C PHE A 35 2.10 -0.52 -1.97
N ASP A 36 2.22 -1.45 -1.04
CA ASP A 36 1.09 -2.13 -0.41
C ASP A 36 0.07 -1.13 0.19
N LYS A 37 0.55 -0.09 0.87
CA LYS A 37 -0.31 0.96 1.43
C LYS A 37 -0.87 1.91 0.38
N VAL A 38 -0.09 2.23 -0.66
CA VAL A 38 -0.53 3.07 -1.78
C VAL A 38 -1.66 2.37 -2.54
N GLU A 39 -1.51 1.08 -2.79
CA GLU A 39 -2.51 0.25 -3.46
C GLU A 39 -3.82 0.23 -2.67
N MET A 40 -3.74 0.03 -1.35
CA MET A 40 -4.91 0.05 -0.47
C MET A 40 -5.72 1.37 -0.55
N ILE A 41 -5.05 2.53 -0.52
CA ILE A 41 -5.76 3.82 -0.62
C ILE A 41 -6.23 4.14 -2.05
N LEU A 42 -5.57 3.59 -3.07
CA LEU A 42 -6.01 3.70 -4.45
C LEU A 42 -7.32 2.93 -4.66
N GLN A 43 -7.39 1.68 -4.20
CA GLN A 43 -8.62 0.89 -4.23
C GLN A 43 -9.75 1.57 -3.45
N ALA A 44 -9.45 2.14 -2.28
CA ALA A 44 -10.44 2.88 -1.50
C ALA A 44 -10.98 4.08 -2.31
N LEU A 45 -10.12 4.86 -2.96
CA LEU A 45 -10.53 5.98 -3.81
C LEU A 45 -11.44 5.54 -4.96
N GLU A 46 -11.10 4.46 -5.66
CA GLU A 46 -11.90 3.93 -6.77
C GLU A 46 -13.27 3.45 -6.29
N TYR A 47 -13.31 2.76 -5.15
CA TYR A 47 -14.56 2.28 -4.55
C TYR A 47 -15.44 3.43 -4.06
N GLU A 48 -14.86 4.47 -3.46
CA GLU A 48 -15.58 5.70 -3.11
C GLU A 48 -16.18 6.34 -4.36
N ALA A 49 -15.43 6.40 -5.47
CA ALA A 49 -15.84 6.99 -6.74
C ALA A 49 -17.03 6.23 -7.37
N GLU A 50 -16.97 4.90 -7.40
CA GLU A 50 -17.98 4.05 -8.03
C GLU A 50 -19.25 3.90 -7.19
N HIS A 51 -19.13 3.76 -5.87
CA HIS A 51 -20.26 3.40 -5.01
C HIS A 51 -20.76 4.53 -4.10
N GLY A 52 -20.13 5.70 -4.14
CA GLY A 52 -20.57 6.85 -3.35
C GLY A 52 -20.33 6.70 -1.84
N LYS A 53 -19.52 5.72 -1.41
CA LYS A 53 -19.17 5.52 0.00
C LYS A 53 -18.07 6.48 0.44
N VAL A 54 -17.93 6.62 1.75
CA VAL A 54 -16.81 7.31 2.40
C VAL A 54 -16.02 6.28 3.19
N LEU A 55 -14.76 6.10 2.81
CA LEU A 55 -13.81 5.10 3.29
C LEU A 55 -12.61 5.78 3.97
N ASP A 56 -12.89 6.81 4.79
CA ASP A 56 -11.87 7.62 5.48
C ASP A 56 -10.87 6.79 6.29
N GLU A 57 -11.33 5.68 6.87
CA GLU A 57 -10.50 4.79 7.69
C GLU A 57 -9.24 4.30 6.96
N PHE A 58 -9.34 4.01 5.66
CA PHE A 58 -8.21 3.52 4.86
C PHE A 58 -7.14 4.62 4.69
N PHE A 59 -7.56 5.86 4.48
CA PHE A 59 -6.65 7.01 4.34
C PHE A 59 -6.05 7.42 5.68
N ILE A 60 -6.83 7.41 6.76
CA ILE A 60 -6.34 7.70 8.11
C ILE A 60 -5.34 6.62 8.55
N SER A 61 -5.63 5.35 8.24
CA SER A 61 -4.77 4.23 8.63
C SER A 61 -3.39 4.26 7.98
N THR A 62 -3.21 4.98 6.87
CA THR A 62 -1.94 5.06 6.12
C THR A 62 -1.22 6.39 6.31
N ALA A 63 -1.89 7.40 6.88
CA ALA A 63 -1.30 8.70 7.14
C ALA A 63 -0.02 8.59 8.00
N GLY A 64 1.09 9.12 7.49
CA GLY A 64 2.39 9.10 8.16
C GLY A 64 3.10 7.73 8.19
N LYS A 65 2.57 6.70 7.51
CA LYS A 65 3.18 5.36 7.46
C LYS A 65 4.02 5.08 6.21
N PHE A 66 4.17 6.07 5.33
CA PHE A 66 5.00 5.99 4.12
C PHE A 66 6.44 6.35 4.47
N GLN A 67 7.38 5.47 4.14
CA GLN A 67 8.79 5.61 4.51
C GLN A 67 9.60 6.33 3.43
N THR A 68 9.37 5.95 2.17
CA THR A 68 10.12 6.39 0.99
C THR A 68 9.53 7.68 0.41
N GLU A 69 10.37 8.47 -0.26
CA GLU A 69 9.92 9.69 -0.95
C GLU A 69 8.94 9.37 -2.10
N ILE A 70 9.12 8.23 -2.77
CA ILE A 70 8.21 7.76 -3.82
C ILE A 70 6.83 7.44 -3.22
N GLY A 71 6.79 6.65 -2.14
CA GLY A 71 5.55 6.30 -1.44
C GLY A 71 4.79 7.53 -0.95
N LYS A 72 5.50 8.49 -0.34
CA LYS A 72 4.92 9.77 0.10
C LYS A 72 4.33 10.58 -1.05
N SER A 73 5.06 10.68 -2.18
CA SER A 73 4.61 11.41 -3.36
C SER A 73 3.33 10.80 -3.96
N TRP A 74 3.28 9.48 -4.10
CA TRP A 74 2.11 8.78 -4.63
C TRP A 74 0.91 8.88 -3.69
N ALA A 75 1.13 8.72 -2.39
CA ALA A 75 0.08 8.91 -1.39
C ALA A 75 -0.48 10.34 -1.40
N ALA A 76 0.37 11.35 -1.58
CA ALA A 76 -0.05 12.74 -1.69
C ALA A 76 -0.93 12.98 -2.93
N GLU A 77 -0.54 12.41 -4.07
CA GLU A 77 -1.31 12.48 -5.32
C GLU A 77 -2.69 11.83 -5.18
N ILE A 78 -2.79 10.64 -4.60
CA ILE A 78 -4.09 9.97 -4.37
C ILE A 78 -4.98 10.80 -3.46
N ASN A 79 -4.41 11.33 -2.36
CA ASN A 79 -5.15 12.20 -1.45
C ASN A 79 -5.64 13.50 -2.13
N ALA A 80 -4.85 14.06 -3.05
CA ALA A 80 -5.27 15.22 -3.84
C ALA A 80 -6.45 14.90 -4.76
N ARG A 81 -6.40 13.75 -5.46
CA ARG A 81 -7.51 13.28 -6.29
C ARG A 81 -8.79 13.05 -5.49
N ARG A 82 -8.69 12.41 -4.33
CA ARG A 82 -9.81 12.20 -3.42
C ARG A 82 -10.49 13.51 -3.01
N LYS A 83 -9.69 14.51 -2.59
CA LYS A 83 -10.20 15.84 -2.23
C LYS A 83 -10.94 16.50 -3.40
N SER A 84 -10.42 16.37 -4.62
CA SER A 84 -11.09 16.90 -5.83
C SER A 84 -12.42 16.19 -6.10
N GLN A 85 -12.50 14.87 -5.90
CA GLN A 85 -13.76 14.13 -6.09
C GLN A 85 -14.82 14.54 -5.05
N LEU A 86 -14.42 14.69 -3.78
CA LEU A 86 -15.32 15.11 -2.71
C LEU A 86 -15.86 16.53 -2.94
N THR A 87 -15.01 17.46 -3.39
CA THR A 87 -15.45 18.83 -3.72
C THR A 87 -16.38 18.87 -4.94
N ASN A 88 -16.15 18.03 -5.95
CA ASN A 88 -17.06 17.94 -7.11
C ASN A 88 -18.42 17.35 -6.75
N ARG A 89 -18.51 16.45 -5.75
CA ARG A 89 -19.79 15.89 -5.26
C ARG A 89 -20.63 16.87 -4.43
N GLN A 90 -20.01 17.93 -3.90
CA GLN A 90 -20.69 18.95 -3.08
C GLN A 90 -21.23 20.12 -3.92
N ARG A 91 -20.96 20.15 -5.22
CA ARG A 91 -21.52 21.11 -6.19
C ARG A 91 -22.72 20.51 -6.90
#